data_AF-A0A8H4XS10-F1
#
_entry.id   AF-A0A8H4XS10-F1
#
_cell.length_a   1.000
_cell.length_b   1.000
_cell.length_c   1.000
_cell.angle_alpha   90.00
_cell.angle_beta   90.00
_cell.angle_gamma   90.00
#
_symmetry.space_group_name_H-M   'P 1'
#
loop_
_entity.id
_entity.type
_entity.pdbx_description
1 polymer ?
#
loop_
_entity_poly.entity_id
_entity_poly.type
_entity_poly.pdbx_seq_one_letter_code
_entity_poly.pdbx_strand_id
1 'polypeptide(L)'
;MSLFHLTRPMAMVNENWGHSYGEEAGIVENSLCPTISIKSPLLRQGKLELFVSTLGTGPEPDNGPVTDEAFFVPTITVQATENGAHEVVRYPVHKTIICGAGTEGLLAYSGLLGRAALKSSEQLVHGAVELKVEGATHQDSKVTFVNTQVAETALARFRESVQFASEYERGWTAGGVQSVADWIHPTYTNGLSRDLQILVQSLLDTAEEGIVADETTRSREFELTNTSAETRQNLDQSVSIWAERAHTELRNSLDEGFASQRWKGLSWWKLFWRVDDVGSVMSEVLQTRFLLRSEKEMIWTAGRVKQTGLLDGAPNSPDFAEVLAKDTDRTESGSAQPENEIPPWPLQIATSRLNTLQ
;
A
#
# COMPACT_ATOMS: atom_id res chain seq x y z
N MET A 1 -27.77 -0.20 27.53
CA MET A 1 -28.01 0.20 26.11
C MET A 1 -28.30 -1.09 25.38
N SER A 2 -29.44 -1.24 24.69
CA SER A 2 -29.79 -2.52 24.05
C SER A 2 -28.66 -2.93 23.10
N LEU A 3 -28.13 -4.15 23.23
CA LEU A 3 -27.09 -4.68 22.35
C LEU A 3 -27.53 -4.46 20.91
N PHE A 4 -26.85 -3.56 20.20
CA PHE A 4 -27.04 -3.40 18.78
C PHE A 4 -26.55 -4.68 18.13
N HIS A 5 -27.46 -5.52 17.66
CA HIS A 5 -27.15 -6.54 16.66
C HIS A 5 -26.75 -5.82 15.37
N LEU A 6 -25.49 -5.39 15.32
CA LEU A 6 -24.89 -4.70 14.18
C LEU A 6 -24.75 -5.70 13.03
N THR A 7 -25.75 -5.69 12.14
CA THR A 7 -25.72 -6.43 10.87
C THR A 7 -25.01 -5.66 9.76
N ARG A 8 -24.59 -4.41 10.03
CA ARG A 8 -23.87 -3.53 9.10
C ARG A 8 -22.71 -2.81 9.79
N PRO A 9 -21.58 -2.60 9.09
CA PRO A 9 -20.47 -1.80 9.60
C PRO A 9 -20.89 -0.34 9.80
N MET A 10 -20.31 0.32 10.80
CA MET A 10 -20.73 1.65 11.26
C MET A 10 -19.52 2.50 11.69
N ALA A 11 -19.53 3.78 11.34
CA ALA A 11 -18.54 4.75 11.79
C ALA A 11 -19.07 5.57 12.98
N MET A 12 -18.19 5.93 13.92
CA MET A 12 -18.49 6.83 15.03
C MET A 12 -17.49 7.99 15.04
N VAL A 13 -18.01 9.21 15.01
CA VAL A 13 -17.23 10.46 14.92
C VAL A 13 -17.67 11.42 16.04
N ASN A 14 -16.86 12.42 16.40
CA ASN A 14 -17.19 13.37 17.46
C ASN A 14 -17.84 14.66 16.93
N GLU A 15 -18.86 15.18 17.62
CA GLU A 15 -19.53 16.45 17.26
C GLU A 15 -18.71 17.70 17.66
N ASN A 16 -18.76 18.74 16.82
CA ASN A 16 -18.32 20.09 17.16
C ASN A 16 -19.55 20.97 17.52
N TRP A 17 -19.46 21.64 18.68
CA TRP A 17 -20.34 22.70 19.26
C TRP A 17 -21.37 22.30 20.34
N GLY A 18 -21.39 23.09 21.42
CA GLY A 18 -22.50 23.23 22.39
C GLY A 18 -22.48 22.32 23.62
N HIS A 19 -22.32 22.92 24.81
CA HIS A 19 -22.30 22.29 26.13
C HIS A 19 -23.58 21.50 26.47
N SER A 20 -23.66 20.22 26.11
CA SER A 20 -24.57 19.24 26.71
C SER A 20 -23.90 17.87 26.68
N TYR A 21 -23.54 17.37 27.86
CA TYR A 21 -23.07 16.00 28.04
C TYR A 21 -24.28 15.06 28.00
N GLY A 22 -24.28 14.09 27.08
CA GLY A 22 -25.16 12.91 27.19
C GLY A 22 -26.51 12.91 26.45
N GLU A 23 -26.71 13.75 25.43
CA GLU A 23 -27.86 13.59 24.52
C GLU A 23 -27.64 12.44 23.52
N GLU A 24 -28.75 11.83 23.07
CA GLU A 24 -28.76 10.70 22.13
C GLU A 24 -28.08 11.07 20.82
N ALA A 25 -27.07 10.30 20.45
CA ALA A 25 -26.32 10.46 19.22
C ALA A 25 -27.23 10.22 18.01
N GLY A 26 -27.37 11.23 17.14
CA GLY A 26 -28.13 11.09 15.89
C GLY A 26 -27.38 10.20 14.89
N ILE A 27 -28.08 9.24 14.30
CA ILE A 27 -27.55 8.45 13.18
C ILE A 27 -27.73 9.29 11.92
N VAL A 28 -26.62 9.65 11.28
CA VAL A 28 -26.66 10.19 9.92
C VAL A 28 -26.57 9.00 8.97
N GLU A 29 -27.68 8.69 8.31
CA GLU A 29 -27.71 7.69 7.25
C GLU A 29 -26.92 8.22 6.03
N ASN A 30 -25.70 7.72 5.85
CA ASN A 30 -24.92 7.91 4.64
C ASN A 30 -24.92 6.60 3.83
N SER A 31 -25.02 6.71 2.51
CA SER A 31 -25.18 5.59 1.58
C SER A 31 -24.05 4.55 1.62
N LEU A 32 -22.86 4.93 2.07
CA LEU A 32 -21.67 4.06 2.11
C LEU A 32 -21.39 3.45 3.48
N CYS A 33 -21.48 4.24 4.55
CA CYS A 33 -21.28 3.79 5.93
C CYS A 33 -22.13 4.64 6.88
N PRO A 34 -23.11 4.04 7.60
CA PRO A 34 -23.86 4.74 8.65
C PRO A 34 -22.91 5.36 9.66
N THR A 35 -23.10 6.65 9.96
CA THR A 35 -22.23 7.38 10.88
C THR A 35 -23.03 7.88 12.08
N ILE A 36 -22.55 7.59 13.29
CA ILE A 36 -23.08 8.13 14.54
C ILE A 36 -22.16 9.24 15.03
N SER A 37 -22.73 10.38 15.43
CA SER A 37 -21.95 11.43 16.06
C SER A 37 -22.09 11.44 17.59
N ILE A 38 -20.99 11.27 18.33
CA ILE A 38 -20.99 11.10 19.79
C ILE A 38 -20.14 12.15 20.45
N LYS A 39 -20.71 12.86 21.43
CA LYS A 39 -19.99 13.78 22.31
C LYS A 39 -19.18 12.99 23.34
N SER A 40 -17.95 12.61 22.99
CA SER A 40 -17.02 11.91 23.88
C SER A 40 -15.77 12.76 24.14
N PRO A 41 -15.47 13.16 25.39
CA PRO A 41 -14.22 13.84 25.73
C PRO A 41 -12.99 13.01 25.39
N LEU A 42 -13.08 11.69 25.59
CA LEU A 42 -11.99 10.75 25.29
C LEU A 42 -11.67 10.74 23.79
N LEU A 43 -12.68 10.61 22.93
CA LEU A 43 -12.49 10.65 21.48
C LEU A 43 -12.03 12.04 21.03
N ARG A 44 -12.47 13.12 21.70
CA ARG A 44 -12.07 14.50 21.38
C ARG A 44 -10.61 14.77 21.67
N GLN A 45 -10.17 14.43 22.87
CA GLN A 45 -8.80 14.69 23.34
C GLN A 45 -7.80 13.90 22.50
N GLY A 46 -8.13 12.65 22.17
CA GLY A 46 -7.29 11.80 21.32
C GLY A 46 -7.43 12.06 19.81
N LYS A 47 -8.38 12.89 19.36
CA LYS A 47 -8.78 13.04 17.94
C LYS A 47 -9.04 11.68 17.27
N LEU A 48 -9.84 10.86 17.94
CA LEU A 48 -10.11 9.48 17.56
C LEU A 48 -11.44 9.35 16.84
N GLU A 49 -11.46 8.52 15.81
CA GLU A 49 -12.64 8.05 15.11
C GLU A 49 -12.69 6.52 15.26
N LEU A 50 -13.88 5.96 15.45
CA LEU A 50 -14.04 4.51 15.62
C LEU A 50 -14.78 3.94 14.42
N PHE A 51 -14.27 2.83 13.93
CA PHE A 51 -14.92 2.05 12.89
C PHE A 51 -15.31 0.69 13.48
N VAL A 52 -16.59 0.36 13.43
CA VAL A 52 -17.14 -0.88 13.99
C VAL A 52 -17.53 -1.79 12.83
N SER A 53 -16.92 -2.98 12.80
CA SER A 53 -17.22 -4.01 11.82
C SER A 53 -17.18 -5.38 12.48
N THR A 54 -17.88 -6.34 11.86
CA THR A 54 -17.67 -7.75 12.18
C THR A 54 -16.33 -8.19 11.60
N LEU A 55 -15.58 -8.96 12.38
CA LEU A 55 -14.33 -9.57 11.95
C LEU A 55 -14.64 -11.00 11.50
N GLY A 56 -14.50 -11.29 10.21
CA GLY A 56 -14.43 -12.65 9.69
C GLY A 56 -15.64 -13.57 9.91
N THR A 57 -16.87 -13.14 9.61
CA THR A 57 -18.01 -14.08 9.48
C THR A 57 -18.48 -14.18 8.03
N GLY A 58 -17.60 -14.70 7.17
CA GLY A 58 -18.06 -15.49 6.03
C GLY A 58 -18.67 -16.80 6.56
N PRO A 59 -19.57 -17.47 5.81
CA PRO A 59 -20.32 -18.64 6.28
C PRO A 59 -19.47 -19.90 6.54
N GLU A 60 -18.15 -19.84 6.44
CA GLU A 60 -17.25 -20.98 6.56
C GLU A 60 -16.02 -20.58 7.40
N PRO A 61 -15.56 -21.42 8.34
CA PRO A 61 -14.33 -21.18 9.06
C PRO A 61 -13.17 -21.34 8.08
N ASP A 62 -12.75 -20.25 7.45
CA ASP A 62 -11.54 -20.24 6.64
C ASP A 62 -10.38 -20.59 7.56
N ASN A 63 -9.69 -21.70 7.30
CA ASN A 63 -8.53 -22.18 8.05
C ASN A 63 -7.21 -21.57 7.52
N GLY A 64 -7.29 -20.62 6.59
CA GLY A 64 -6.13 -19.93 6.03
C GLY A 64 -5.35 -19.07 7.04
N PRO A 65 -4.10 -18.69 6.74
CA PRO A 65 -3.35 -17.74 7.55
C PRO A 65 -4.09 -16.40 7.64
N VAL A 66 -4.22 -15.84 8.84
CA VAL A 66 -4.82 -14.51 9.04
C VAL A 66 -3.71 -13.48 8.84
N THR A 67 -3.83 -12.65 7.81
CA THR A 67 -2.87 -11.58 7.55
C THR A 67 -3.15 -10.36 8.42
N ASP A 68 -2.15 -9.51 8.59
CA ASP A 68 -2.27 -8.25 9.33
C ASP A 68 -3.36 -7.33 8.75
N GLU A 69 -3.58 -7.42 7.44
CA GLU A 69 -4.66 -6.70 6.75
C GLU A 69 -6.06 -7.01 7.31
N ALA A 70 -6.27 -8.23 7.81
CA ALA A 70 -7.56 -8.62 8.40
C ALA A 70 -7.89 -7.78 9.66
N PHE A 71 -6.87 -7.34 10.40
CA PHE A 71 -7.05 -6.53 11.61
C PHE A 71 -7.06 -5.03 11.29
N PHE A 72 -6.19 -4.57 10.39
CA PHE A 72 -5.96 -3.14 10.15
C PHE A 72 -6.66 -2.58 8.92
N VAL A 73 -7.20 -3.41 8.03
CA VAL A 73 -7.92 -2.96 6.82
C VAL A 73 -9.30 -3.62 6.74
N PRO A 74 -10.22 -3.27 7.67
CA PRO A 74 -11.62 -3.64 7.54
C PRO A 74 -12.19 -3.32 6.16
N THR A 75 -12.92 -4.28 5.61
CA THR A 75 -13.47 -4.21 4.26
C THR A 75 -14.98 -4.25 4.32
N ILE A 76 -15.64 -3.26 3.73
CA ILE A 76 -17.10 -3.19 3.63
C ILE A 76 -17.54 -3.45 2.19
N THR A 77 -18.63 -4.20 2.05
CA THR A 77 -19.29 -4.39 0.76
C THR A 77 -20.49 -3.46 0.67
N VAL A 78 -20.43 -2.50 -0.25
CA VAL A 78 -21.51 -1.58 -0.54
C VAL A 78 -22.21 -2.03 -1.82
N GLN A 79 -23.55 -1.98 -1.85
CA GLN A 79 -24.28 -2.21 -3.10
C GLN A 79 -24.18 -0.97 -3.98
N ALA A 80 -23.53 -1.08 -5.13
CA ALA A 80 -23.47 -0.03 -6.13
C ALA A 80 -24.87 0.23 -6.70
N THR A 81 -25.30 1.49 -6.62
CA THR A 81 -26.68 1.92 -6.88
C THR A 81 -27.12 1.73 -8.33
N GLU A 82 -26.17 1.60 -9.26
CA GLU A 82 -26.46 1.60 -10.71
C GLU A 82 -26.63 0.18 -11.31
N ASN A 83 -25.88 -0.82 -10.83
CA ASN A 83 -25.83 -2.14 -11.51
C ASN A 83 -26.05 -3.35 -10.58
N GLY A 84 -26.34 -3.14 -9.30
CA GLY A 84 -26.41 -4.23 -8.32
C GLY A 84 -25.07 -4.93 -8.06
N ALA A 85 -23.98 -4.36 -8.59
CA ALA A 85 -22.61 -4.80 -8.31
C ALA A 85 -22.24 -4.44 -6.87
N HIS A 86 -21.44 -5.27 -6.21
CA HIS A 86 -20.91 -4.96 -4.88
C HIS A 86 -19.58 -4.24 -5.03
N GLU A 87 -19.50 -3.01 -4.55
CA GLU A 87 -18.25 -2.27 -4.42
C GLU A 87 -17.62 -2.59 -3.07
N VAL A 88 -16.31 -2.83 -3.08
CA VAL A 88 -15.55 -3.22 -1.90
C VAL A 88 -14.73 -2.02 -1.45
N VAL A 89 -15.10 -1.41 -0.32
CA VAL A 89 -14.40 -0.25 0.23
C VAL A 89 -13.55 -0.68 1.42
N ARG A 90 -12.28 -0.30 1.41
CA ARG A 90 -11.31 -0.59 2.46
C ARG A 90 -11.16 0.60 3.40
N TYR A 91 -11.22 0.37 4.71
CA TYR A 91 -11.08 1.40 5.74
C TYR A 91 -9.88 1.09 6.64
N PRO A 92 -8.67 1.58 6.32
CA PRO A 92 -7.49 1.38 7.16
C PRO A 92 -7.67 2.00 8.56
N VAL A 93 -7.25 1.27 9.60
CA VAL A 93 -7.31 1.69 11.00
C VAL A 93 -5.93 1.61 11.67
N HIS A 94 -5.72 2.42 12.71
CA HIS A 94 -4.44 2.47 13.43
C HIS A 94 -4.33 1.44 14.57
N LYS A 95 -5.47 1.07 15.14
CA LYS A 95 -5.61 0.14 16.28
C LYS A 95 -6.89 -0.66 16.10
N THR A 96 -6.88 -1.89 16.61
CA THR A 96 -8.03 -2.79 16.49
C THR A 96 -8.39 -3.37 17.85
N ILE A 97 -9.65 -3.20 18.24
CA ILE A 97 -10.21 -3.86 19.42
C ILE A 97 -11.13 -4.97 18.95
N ILE A 98 -10.87 -6.19 19.44
CA ILE A 98 -11.70 -7.35 19.18
C ILE A 98 -12.61 -7.56 20.38
N CYS A 99 -13.90 -7.34 20.18
CA CYS A 99 -14.91 -7.52 21.20
C CYS A 99 -15.41 -8.97 21.20
N GLY A 100 -15.38 -9.64 22.35
CA GLY A 100 -15.90 -10.98 22.54
C GLY A 100 -16.81 -11.07 23.75
N ALA A 101 -17.67 -12.10 23.80
CA ALA A 101 -18.52 -12.37 24.95
C ALA A 101 -18.26 -13.76 25.53
N GLY A 102 -18.15 -13.85 26.85
CA GLY A 102 -17.92 -15.09 27.57
C GLY A 102 -16.59 -15.76 27.25
N THR A 103 -16.49 -17.04 27.61
CA THR A 103 -15.30 -17.86 27.37
C THR A 103 -15.11 -18.22 25.91
N GLU A 104 -16.20 -18.30 25.14
CA GLU A 104 -16.15 -18.54 23.69
C GLU A 104 -15.51 -17.37 22.95
N GLY A 105 -15.88 -16.13 23.30
CA GLY A 105 -15.24 -14.93 22.75
C GLY A 105 -13.75 -14.85 23.06
N LEU A 106 -13.33 -15.27 24.26
CA LEU A 106 -11.92 -15.35 24.62
C LEU A 106 -11.16 -16.40 23.78
N LEU A 107 -11.77 -17.56 23.55
CA LEU A 107 -11.18 -18.63 22.74
C LEU A 107 -11.10 -18.24 21.26
N ALA A 108 -12.13 -17.56 20.74
CA ALA A 108 -12.12 -17.05 19.38
C ALA A 108 -11.01 -16.00 19.19
N TYR A 109 -10.85 -15.08 20.14
CA TYR A 109 -9.76 -14.09 20.11
C TYR A 109 -8.37 -14.75 20.11
N SER A 110 -8.14 -15.71 21.03
CA SER A 110 -6.85 -16.39 21.12
C SER A 110 -6.55 -17.25 19.89
N GLY A 111 -7.58 -17.89 19.32
CA GLY A 111 -7.48 -18.63 18.06
C GLY A 111 -7.13 -17.72 16.87
N LEU A 112 -7.72 -16.53 16.79
CA LEU A 112 -7.41 -15.55 15.76
C LEU A 112 -5.98 -15.03 15.89
N LEU A 113 -5.55 -14.62 17.08
CA LEU A 113 -4.18 -14.17 17.31
C LEU A 113 -3.15 -15.27 17.06
N GLY A 114 -3.42 -16.51 17.50
CA GLY A 114 -2.51 -17.64 17.29
C GLY A 114 -2.29 -18.00 15.82
N ARG A 115 -3.21 -17.59 14.94
CA ARG A 115 -3.13 -17.78 13.49
C ARG A 115 -2.61 -16.55 12.74
N ALA A 116 -2.49 -15.42 13.43
CA ALA A 116 -2.11 -14.15 12.84
C ALA A 116 -0.59 -13.93 12.93
N ALA A 117 0.01 -13.44 11.86
CA ALA A 117 1.44 -13.17 11.79
C ALA A 117 1.79 -11.71 12.16
N LEU A 118 1.22 -11.20 13.26
CA LEU A 118 1.19 -9.76 13.60
C LEU A 118 2.53 -9.11 14.01
N LYS A 119 3.62 -9.88 14.15
CA LYS A 119 4.99 -9.40 14.46
C LYS A 119 5.02 -8.19 15.42
N SER A 120 5.54 -7.04 14.97
CA SER A 120 5.66 -5.79 15.71
C SER A 120 4.30 -5.10 15.94
N SER A 121 3.33 -5.32 15.06
CA SER A 121 1.97 -4.78 15.10
C SER A 121 1.03 -5.47 16.09
N GLU A 122 1.43 -6.58 16.73
CA GLU A 122 0.61 -7.29 17.74
C GLU A 122 0.19 -6.35 18.89
N GLN A 123 1.02 -5.35 19.21
CA GLN A 123 0.76 -4.36 20.27
C GLN A 123 -0.42 -3.41 19.95
N LEU A 124 -0.85 -3.37 18.68
CA LEU A 124 -1.94 -2.52 18.18
C LEU A 124 -3.28 -3.27 18.14
N VAL A 125 -3.29 -4.56 18.48
CA VAL A 125 -4.49 -5.40 18.59
C VAL A 125 -4.76 -5.70 20.06
N HIS A 126 -6.00 -5.47 20.50
CA HIS A 126 -6.39 -5.71 21.89
C HIS A 126 -7.74 -6.41 21.99
N GLY A 127 -7.85 -7.38 22.89
CA GLY A 127 -9.09 -8.10 23.16
C GLY A 127 -9.89 -7.41 24.27
N ALA A 128 -11.17 -7.12 24.02
CA ALA A 128 -12.11 -6.68 25.05
C ALA A 128 -13.18 -7.77 25.22
N VAL A 129 -13.08 -8.57 26.27
CA VAL A 129 -13.97 -9.75 26.46
C VAL A 129 -14.94 -9.50 27.60
N GLU A 130 -16.23 -9.58 27.32
CA GLU A 130 -17.26 -9.51 28.35
C GLU A 130 -17.24 -10.79 29.20
N LEU A 131 -16.79 -10.66 30.45
CA LEU A 131 -16.75 -11.78 31.39
C LEU A 131 -17.06 -11.28 32.80
N LYS A 132 -18.03 -11.93 33.45
CA LYS A 132 -18.43 -11.61 34.83
C LYS A 132 -17.44 -12.24 35.81
N VAL A 133 -16.23 -11.68 35.89
CA VAL A 133 -15.23 -12.11 36.87
C VAL A 133 -15.23 -11.12 38.03
N GLU A 134 -15.55 -11.59 39.23
CA GLU A 134 -15.43 -10.76 40.43
C GLU A 134 -13.95 -10.56 40.77
N GLY A 135 -13.52 -9.30 40.90
CA GLY A 135 -12.19 -8.96 41.40
C GLY A 135 -11.02 -9.16 40.43
N ALA A 136 -11.26 -9.50 39.15
CA ALA A 136 -10.19 -9.63 38.17
C ALA A 136 -9.78 -8.27 37.60
N THR A 137 -9.00 -7.51 38.37
CA THR A 137 -8.10 -6.48 37.82
C THR A 137 -6.88 -7.15 37.18
N HIS A 138 -7.09 -8.20 36.37
CA HIS A 138 -6.01 -8.79 35.58
C HIS A 138 -5.89 -7.96 34.30
N GLN A 139 -5.02 -6.94 34.38
CA GLN A 139 -4.49 -6.27 33.20
C GLN A 139 -3.49 -7.22 32.55
N ASP A 140 -3.96 -8.07 31.64
CA ASP A 140 -3.07 -8.54 30.59
C ASP A 140 -2.97 -7.41 29.56
N SER A 141 -1.75 -7.05 29.16
CA SER A 141 -1.49 -6.08 28.10
C SER A 141 -2.28 -6.36 26.81
N LYS A 142 -2.63 -7.62 26.56
CA LYS A 142 -3.31 -8.07 25.34
C LYS A 142 -4.83 -8.23 25.47
N VAL A 143 -5.37 -8.44 26.68
CA VAL A 143 -6.80 -8.68 26.89
C VAL A 143 -7.30 -7.99 28.15
N THR A 144 -8.37 -7.21 28.00
CA THR A 144 -9.15 -6.66 29.11
C THR A 144 -10.47 -7.40 29.27
N PHE A 145 -10.76 -7.84 30.49
CA PHE A 145 -12.08 -8.35 30.85
C PHE A 145 -13.01 -7.21 31.25
N VAL A 146 -14.19 -7.15 30.63
CA VAL A 146 -15.16 -6.07 30.81
C VAL A 146 -16.43 -6.63 31.43
N ASN A 147 -16.99 -5.92 32.41
CA ASN A 147 -18.33 -6.15 32.93
C ASN A 147 -19.21 -4.96 32.57
N THR A 148 -19.82 -5.04 31.39
CA THR A 148 -20.70 -4.00 30.82
C THR A 148 -21.87 -3.70 31.76
N GLN A 149 -22.45 -4.71 32.41
CA GLN A 149 -23.58 -4.54 33.32
C GLN A 149 -23.25 -3.65 34.54
N VAL A 150 -22.07 -3.82 35.14
CA VAL A 150 -21.60 -2.99 36.26
C VAL A 150 -21.33 -1.56 35.78
N ALA A 151 -20.64 -1.42 34.65
CA ALA A 151 -20.34 -0.10 34.08
C ALA A 151 -21.59 0.68 33.66
N GLU A 152 -22.56 0.02 33.02
CA GLU A 152 -23.83 0.62 32.63
C GLU A 152 -24.65 1.07 33.85
N THR A 153 -24.70 0.24 34.90
CA THR A 153 -25.40 0.58 36.15
C THR A 153 -24.79 1.81 36.80
N ALA A 154 -23.45 1.87 36.88
CA ALA A 154 -22.74 3.00 37.46
C ALA A 154 -22.92 4.28 36.63
N LEU A 155 -22.88 4.16 35.30
CA LEU A 155 -23.15 5.27 34.37
C LEU A 155 -24.60 5.77 34.48
N ALA A 156 -25.57 4.87 34.61
CA ALA A 156 -26.98 5.23 34.79
C ALA A 156 -27.18 6.04 36.09
N ARG A 157 -26.56 5.61 37.20
CA ARG A 157 -26.60 6.34 38.48
C ARG A 157 -25.97 7.73 38.38
N PHE A 158 -24.84 7.86 37.68
CA PHE A 158 -24.25 9.17 37.45
C PHE A 158 -25.15 10.11 36.66
N ARG A 159 -25.88 9.57 35.67
CA ARG A 159 -26.84 10.34 34.86
C ARG A 159 -28.04 10.81 35.68
N GLU A 160 -28.45 10.07 36.71
CA GLU A 160 -29.47 10.54 37.66
C GLU A 160 -28.96 11.76 38.44
N SER A 161 -27.70 11.74 38.89
CA SER A 161 -27.12 12.86 39.61
C SER A 161 -25.60 12.81 39.74
N VAL A 162 -24.95 13.97 39.60
CA VAL A 162 -23.48 14.15 39.70
C VAL A 162 -22.93 13.76 41.09
N GLN A 163 -23.76 13.78 42.12
CA GLN A 163 -23.41 13.33 43.48
C GLN A 163 -23.01 11.85 43.56
N PHE A 164 -23.37 11.03 42.57
CA PHE A 164 -22.94 9.63 42.45
C PHE A 164 -21.61 9.46 41.71
N ALA A 165 -20.82 10.53 41.53
CA ALA A 165 -19.52 10.47 40.84
C ALA A 165 -18.58 9.39 41.41
N SER A 166 -18.54 9.20 42.72
CA SER A 166 -17.69 8.18 43.35
C SER A 166 -18.13 6.75 43.03
N GLU A 167 -19.44 6.51 42.96
CA GLU A 167 -20.01 5.21 42.56
C GLU A 167 -19.77 4.94 41.08
N TYR A 168 -19.84 5.99 40.25
CA TYR A 168 -19.47 5.93 38.85
C TYR A 168 -18.02 5.50 38.65
N GLU A 169 -17.07 6.22 39.24
CA GLU A 169 -15.63 5.90 39.12
C GLU A 169 -15.33 4.48 39.58
N ARG A 170 -15.96 4.05 40.69
CA ARG A 170 -15.82 2.69 41.21
C ARG A 170 -16.37 1.66 40.23
N GLY A 171 -17.57 1.86 39.70
CA GLY A 171 -18.20 0.92 38.77
C GLY A 171 -17.55 0.92 37.38
N TRP A 172 -17.03 2.05 36.93
CA TRP A 172 -16.30 2.21 35.68
C TRP A 172 -14.96 1.47 35.72
N THR A 173 -14.23 1.60 36.82
CA THR A 173 -12.97 0.88 37.06
C THR A 173 -13.22 -0.61 37.32
N ALA A 174 -14.17 -0.95 38.19
CA ALA A 174 -14.51 -2.35 38.50
C ALA A 174 -15.10 -3.09 37.29
N GLY A 175 -15.74 -2.37 36.38
CA GLY A 175 -16.23 -2.89 35.11
C GLY A 175 -15.13 -3.07 34.05
N GLY A 176 -13.88 -2.69 34.33
CA GLY A 176 -12.75 -2.83 33.39
C GLY A 176 -12.75 -1.82 32.23
N VAL A 177 -13.71 -0.88 32.19
CA VAL A 177 -13.84 0.07 31.07
C VAL A 177 -12.70 1.09 31.05
N GLN A 178 -12.20 1.47 32.23
CA GLN A 178 -11.06 2.38 32.33
C GLN A 178 -9.80 1.81 31.65
N SER A 179 -9.53 0.50 31.79
CA SER A 179 -8.37 -0.14 31.14
C SER A 179 -8.47 -0.08 29.61
N VAL A 180 -9.66 -0.27 29.04
CA VAL A 180 -9.89 -0.13 27.59
C VAL A 180 -9.69 1.32 27.15
N ALA A 181 -10.23 2.26 27.94
CA ALA A 181 -10.08 3.70 27.69
C ALA A 181 -8.61 4.15 27.70
N ASP A 182 -7.83 3.66 28.66
CA ASP A 182 -6.40 3.96 28.79
C ASP A 182 -5.59 3.38 27.63
N TRP A 183 -5.92 2.18 27.15
CA TRP A 183 -5.25 1.55 26.01
C TRP A 183 -5.51 2.26 24.67
N ILE A 184 -6.75 2.72 24.47
CA ILE A 184 -7.13 3.48 23.27
C ILE A 184 -6.35 4.80 23.18
N HIS A 185 -6.08 5.43 24.32
CA HIS A 185 -5.50 6.76 24.36
C HIS A 185 -4.14 6.79 23.63
N PRO A 186 -3.97 7.65 22.61
CA PRO A 186 -2.73 7.71 21.86
C PRO A 186 -1.60 8.25 22.75
N THR A 187 -0.48 7.53 22.79
CA THR A 187 0.72 8.01 23.47
C THR A 187 1.60 8.74 22.45
N TYR A 188 1.86 10.02 22.68
CA TYR A 188 2.70 10.83 21.81
C TYR A 188 4.14 10.85 22.32
N THR A 189 5.09 10.56 21.43
CA THR A 189 6.53 10.73 21.68
C THR A 189 7.10 11.61 20.57
N ASN A 190 7.73 12.73 20.93
CA ASN A 190 8.35 13.66 19.96
C ASN A 190 7.40 14.19 18.86
N GLY A 191 6.10 14.33 19.15
CA GLY A 191 5.09 14.83 18.21
C GLY A 191 4.49 13.79 17.27
N LEU A 192 4.96 12.53 17.29
CA LEU A 192 4.36 11.40 16.59
C LEU A 192 3.75 10.42 17.59
N SER A 193 2.61 9.82 17.29
CA SER A 193 2.07 8.77 18.16
C SER A 193 2.95 7.52 18.07
N ARG A 194 3.16 6.85 19.20
CA ARG A 194 3.89 5.58 19.26
C ARG A 194 3.24 4.53 18.36
N ASP A 195 1.91 4.58 18.26
CA ASP A 195 1.11 3.67 17.43
C ASP A 195 1.47 3.82 15.95
N LEU A 196 1.64 5.06 15.48
CA LEU A 196 2.09 5.34 14.11
C LEU A 196 3.54 4.88 13.88
N GLN A 197 4.42 5.01 14.87
CA GLN A 197 5.80 4.51 14.75
C GLN A 197 5.82 2.99 14.55
N ILE A 198 4.98 2.26 15.30
CA ILE A 198 4.86 0.80 15.15
C ILE A 198 4.31 0.44 13.76
N LEU A 199 3.28 1.13 13.28
CA LEU A 199 2.71 0.89 11.94
C LEU A 199 3.73 1.17 10.83
N VAL A 200 4.47 2.27 10.93
CA VAL A 200 5.52 2.61 9.96
C VAL A 200 6.63 1.56 9.99
N GLN A 201 7.05 1.11 11.17
CA GLN A 201 8.03 0.03 11.30
C GLN A 201 7.52 -1.27 10.67
N SER A 202 6.28 -1.68 10.97
CA SER A 202 5.68 -2.88 10.39
C SER A 202 5.56 -2.80 8.86
N LEU A 203 5.29 -1.61 8.31
CA LEU A 203 5.25 -1.40 6.87
C LEU A 203 6.64 -1.54 6.24
N LEU A 204 7.68 -0.99 6.90
CA LEU A 204 9.06 -1.12 6.45
C LEU A 204 9.53 -2.58 6.51
N ASP A 205 9.25 -3.27 7.62
CA ASP A 205 9.57 -4.70 7.79
C ASP A 205 8.90 -5.54 6.69
N THR A 206 7.62 -5.26 6.38
CA THR A 206 6.88 -5.96 5.32
C THR A 206 7.44 -5.66 3.93
N ALA A 207 7.81 -4.41 3.67
CA ALA A 207 8.41 -4.01 2.40
C ALA A 207 9.79 -4.65 2.19
N GLU A 208 10.62 -4.70 3.24
CA GLU A 208 11.91 -5.36 3.22
C GLU A 208 11.76 -6.86 2.95
N GLU A 209 10.83 -7.53 3.63
CA GLU A 209 10.51 -8.93 3.36
C GLU A 209 10.01 -9.18 1.94
N GLY A 210 9.17 -8.26 1.41
CA GLY A 210 8.72 -8.32 0.03
C GLY A 210 9.87 -8.22 -0.97
N ILE A 211 10.82 -7.31 -0.72
CA ILE A 211 12.03 -7.17 -1.55
C ILE A 211 12.88 -8.44 -1.48
N VAL A 212 13.12 -8.99 -0.29
CA VAL A 212 13.90 -10.22 -0.12
C VAL A 212 13.21 -11.41 -0.80
N ALA A 213 11.89 -11.50 -0.71
CA ALA A 213 11.11 -12.55 -1.37
C ALA A 213 11.17 -12.43 -2.90
N ASP A 214 11.05 -11.22 -3.43
CA ASP A 214 11.18 -10.95 -4.87
C ASP A 214 12.60 -11.24 -5.37
N GLU A 215 13.63 -10.77 -4.65
CA GLU A 215 15.03 -11.05 -4.98
C GLU A 215 15.35 -12.55 -4.93
N THR A 216 14.81 -13.28 -3.95
CA THR A 216 14.96 -14.74 -3.86
C THR A 216 14.27 -15.44 -5.03
N THR A 217 13.08 -14.98 -5.41
CA THR A 217 12.32 -15.54 -6.54
C THR A 217 13.06 -15.28 -7.85
N ARG A 218 13.49 -14.04 -8.07
CA ARG A 218 14.29 -13.64 -9.22
C ARG A 218 15.61 -14.40 -9.30
N SER A 219 16.28 -14.61 -8.16
CA SER A 219 17.51 -15.40 -8.09
C SER A 219 17.26 -16.86 -8.46
N ARG A 220 16.15 -17.46 -8.00
CA ARG A 220 15.75 -18.82 -8.41
C ARG A 220 15.43 -18.91 -9.89
N GLU A 221 14.70 -17.94 -10.45
CA GLU A 221 14.42 -17.87 -11.89
C GLU A 221 15.72 -17.78 -12.70
N PHE A 222 16.69 -16.99 -12.22
CA PHE A 222 18.02 -16.91 -12.80
C PHE A 222 18.87 -18.18 -12.62
N GLU A 223 18.72 -18.92 -11.54
CA GLU A 223 19.38 -20.22 -11.36
C GLU A 223 18.79 -21.29 -12.29
N LEU A 224 17.50 -21.21 -12.59
CA LEU A 224 16.82 -22.11 -13.52
C LEU A 224 17.18 -21.83 -14.99
N THR A 225 17.71 -20.64 -15.31
CA THR A 225 18.24 -20.34 -16.65
C THR A 225 19.61 -21.01 -16.79
N ASN A 226 19.75 -21.92 -17.76
CA ASN A 226 20.89 -22.84 -17.96
C ASN A 226 22.23 -22.16 -18.37
N THR A 227 22.37 -20.86 -18.14
CA THR A 227 23.53 -20.04 -18.52
C THR A 227 24.65 -20.17 -17.48
N SER A 228 25.90 -20.41 -17.90
CA SER A 228 27.04 -20.53 -16.97
C SER A 228 27.33 -19.22 -16.23
N ALA A 229 27.75 -19.31 -14.96
CA ALA A 229 28.10 -18.15 -14.12
C ALA A 229 29.17 -17.25 -14.77
N GLU A 230 30.11 -17.83 -15.52
CA GLU A 230 31.15 -17.11 -16.26
C GLU A 230 30.57 -16.24 -17.39
N THR A 231 29.58 -16.76 -18.13
CA THR A 231 28.90 -16.00 -19.19
C THR A 231 28.12 -14.83 -18.61
N ARG A 232 27.54 -15.00 -17.42
CA ARG A 232 26.82 -13.94 -16.69
C ARG A 232 27.74 -12.84 -16.23
N GLN A 233 28.87 -13.18 -15.61
CA GLN A 233 29.86 -12.20 -15.17
C GLN A 233 30.44 -11.42 -16.37
N ASN A 234 30.64 -12.07 -17.51
CA ASN A 234 31.08 -11.42 -18.74
C ASN A 234 30.04 -10.42 -19.28
N LEU A 235 28.76 -10.77 -19.18
CA LEU A 235 27.64 -9.92 -19.61
C LEU A 235 27.50 -8.68 -18.71
N ASP A 236 27.55 -8.88 -17.39
CA ASP A 236 27.51 -7.80 -16.40
C ASP A 236 28.69 -6.83 -16.53
N GLN A 237 29.89 -7.38 -16.74
CA GLN A 237 31.07 -6.59 -17.07
C GLN A 237 30.91 -5.81 -18.38
N SER A 238 30.30 -6.42 -19.41
CA SER A 238 30.05 -5.76 -20.68
C SER A 238 29.04 -4.62 -20.56
N VAL A 239 27.98 -4.80 -19.77
CA VAL A 239 26.98 -3.75 -19.47
C VAL A 239 27.61 -2.61 -18.66
N SER A 240 28.43 -2.93 -17.66
CA SER A 240 29.14 -1.93 -16.85
C SER A 240 30.11 -1.10 -17.69
N ILE A 241 30.88 -1.75 -18.57
CA ILE A 241 31.80 -1.08 -19.50
C ILE A 241 31.02 -0.21 -20.50
N TRP A 242 29.89 -0.69 -21.01
CA TRP A 242 29.01 0.09 -21.88
C TRP A 242 28.48 1.34 -21.16
N ALA A 243 27.98 1.19 -19.93
CA ALA A 243 27.43 2.31 -19.16
C ALA A 243 28.48 3.39 -18.87
N GLU A 244 29.70 2.99 -18.49
CA GLU A 244 30.82 3.91 -18.28
C GLU A 244 31.20 4.66 -19.57
N ARG A 245 31.28 3.94 -20.69
CA ARG A 245 31.56 4.54 -22.00
C ARG A 245 30.43 5.45 -22.47
N ALA A 246 29.18 5.09 -22.19
CA ALA A 246 28.03 5.89 -22.56
C ALA A 246 27.96 7.20 -21.76
N HIS A 247 28.23 7.14 -20.46
CA HIS A 247 28.38 8.34 -19.64
C HIS A 247 29.55 9.22 -20.09
N THR A 248 30.66 8.60 -20.51
CA THR A 248 31.82 9.34 -21.02
C THR A 248 31.53 10.00 -22.38
N GLU A 249 30.86 9.31 -23.30
CA GLU A 249 30.43 9.88 -24.59
C GLU A 249 29.41 10.99 -24.39
N LEU A 250 28.44 10.80 -23.49
CA LEU A 250 27.48 11.82 -23.11
C LEU A 250 28.18 13.10 -22.65
N ARG A 251 29.11 12.97 -21.72
CA ARG A 251 29.88 14.10 -21.20
C ARG A 251 30.67 14.81 -22.31
N ASN A 252 31.43 14.05 -23.10
CA ASN A 252 32.27 14.62 -24.14
C ASN A 252 31.45 15.29 -25.26
N SER A 253 30.33 14.69 -25.66
CA SER A 253 29.44 15.25 -26.68
C SER A 253 28.74 16.52 -26.22
N LEU A 254 28.39 16.63 -24.93
CA LEU A 254 27.87 17.87 -24.34
C LEU A 254 28.96 18.95 -24.27
N ASP A 255 30.16 18.62 -23.82
CA ASP A 255 31.29 19.55 -23.77
C ASP A 255 31.64 20.10 -25.17
N GLU A 256 31.67 19.24 -26.19
CA GLU A 256 31.88 19.64 -27.58
C GLU A 256 30.71 20.46 -28.15
N GLY A 257 29.47 20.08 -27.83
CA GLY A 257 28.25 20.79 -28.22
C GLY A 257 28.22 22.23 -27.69
N PHE A 258 28.55 22.41 -26.41
CA PHE A 258 28.65 23.73 -25.77
C PHE A 258 29.88 24.52 -26.22
N ALA A 259 30.96 23.85 -26.64
CA ALA A 259 32.14 24.50 -27.21
C ALA A 259 31.93 24.99 -28.66
N SER A 260 30.83 24.58 -29.33
CA SER A 260 30.54 24.91 -30.72
C SER A 260 30.33 26.41 -30.95
N GLN A 261 30.73 26.91 -32.13
CA GLN A 261 30.56 28.32 -32.51
C GLN A 261 29.09 28.75 -32.58
N ARG A 262 28.18 27.80 -32.87
CA ARG A 262 26.74 28.03 -32.86
C ARG A 262 26.22 28.27 -31.44
N TRP A 263 26.68 27.48 -30.47
CA TRP A 263 26.36 27.71 -29.04
C TRP A 263 26.97 29.00 -28.51
N LYS A 264 28.25 29.28 -28.83
CA LYS A 264 28.92 30.54 -28.46
C LYS A 264 28.27 31.79 -29.11
N GLY A 265 27.62 31.62 -30.25
CA GLY A 265 26.87 32.67 -30.97
C GLY A 265 25.47 32.94 -30.41
N LEU A 266 24.94 32.05 -29.55
CA LEU A 266 23.68 32.25 -28.82
C LEU A 266 23.94 33.22 -27.65
N SER A 267 23.89 34.51 -27.96
CA SER A 267 23.94 35.53 -26.91
C SER A 267 22.66 35.45 -26.07
N TRP A 268 22.78 35.41 -24.73
CA TRP A 268 21.64 35.26 -23.80
C TRP A 268 20.50 36.26 -24.04
N TRP A 269 20.82 37.46 -24.51
CA TRP A 269 19.85 38.50 -24.86
C TRP A 269 19.04 38.20 -26.14
N LYS A 270 19.52 37.33 -27.04
CA LYS A 270 18.79 36.85 -28.23
C LYS A 270 17.80 35.71 -27.92
N LEU A 271 18.02 34.95 -26.84
CA LEU A 271 17.10 33.89 -26.41
C LEU A 271 15.72 34.44 -26.03
N PHE A 272 15.64 35.68 -25.56
CA PHE A 272 14.37 36.32 -25.19
C PHE A 272 13.44 36.56 -26.40
N TRP A 273 13.99 36.56 -27.62
CA TRP A 273 13.25 36.90 -28.85
C TRP A 273 13.11 35.73 -29.83
N ARG A 274 13.88 34.66 -29.64
CA ARG A 274 13.86 33.45 -30.48
C ARG A 274 13.98 32.19 -29.63
N VAL A 275 12.91 31.87 -28.92
CA VAL A 275 12.79 30.63 -28.13
C VAL A 275 12.80 29.39 -29.05
N ASP A 276 12.26 29.50 -30.28
CA ASP A 276 12.20 28.38 -31.24
C ASP A 276 13.58 27.96 -31.81
N ASP A 277 14.50 28.90 -31.99
CA ASP A 277 15.84 28.61 -32.57
C ASP A 277 16.68 27.74 -31.61
N VAL A 278 16.46 27.84 -30.29
CA VAL A 278 17.14 27.00 -29.30
C VAL A 278 16.62 25.56 -29.36
N GLY A 279 15.31 25.38 -29.52
CA GLY A 279 14.69 24.07 -29.67
C GLY A 279 15.16 23.36 -30.94
N SER A 280 15.21 24.07 -32.08
CA SER A 280 15.66 23.49 -33.34
C SER A 280 17.16 23.15 -33.32
N VAL A 281 18.01 24.02 -32.77
CA VAL A 281 19.47 23.78 -32.69
C VAL A 281 19.78 22.64 -31.72
N MET A 282 19.09 22.57 -30.58
CA MET A 282 19.26 21.45 -29.65
C MET A 282 18.74 20.14 -30.26
N SER A 283 17.61 20.16 -30.97
CA SER A 283 17.09 18.97 -31.65
C SER A 283 18.05 18.45 -32.73
N GLU A 284 18.62 19.34 -33.56
CA GLU A 284 19.59 18.94 -34.58
C GLU A 284 20.89 18.37 -33.96
N VAL A 285 21.40 19.00 -32.89
CA VAL A 285 22.59 18.52 -32.16
C VAL A 285 22.32 17.17 -31.49
N LEU A 286 21.16 17.00 -30.86
CA LEU A 286 20.75 15.74 -30.23
C LEU A 286 20.55 14.63 -31.27
N GLN A 287 19.95 14.92 -32.42
CA GLN A 287 19.68 13.90 -33.44
C GLN A 287 20.93 13.47 -34.22
N THR A 288 21.84 14.40 -34.52
CA THR A 288 22.98 14.10 -35.42
C THR A 288 24.30 13.79 -34.72
N ARG A 289 24.46 14.14 -33.44
CA ARG A 289 25.76 14.04 -32.74
C ARG A 289 25.73 13.33 -31.38
N PHE A 290 24.54 13.02 -30.85
CA PHE A 290 24.41 12.50 -29.50
C PHE A 290 24.37 10.97 -29.49
N LEU A 291 25.24 10.35 -28.68
CA LEU A 291 25.23 8.93 -28.29
C LEU A 291 25.25 7.90 -29.45
N LEU A 292 25.77 8.28 -30.62
CA LEU A 292 25.81 7.39 -31.79
C LEU A 292 26.62 6.11 -31.56
N ARG A 293 27.68 6.18 -30.74
CA ARG A 293 28.51 5.01 -30.43
C ARG A 293 27.87 4.17 -29.32
N SER A 294 27.39 4.81 -28.27
CA SER A 294 26.67 4.19 -27.16
C SER A 294 25.43 3.43 -27.64
N GLU A 295 24.70 3.98 -28.61
CA GLU A 295 23.54 3.33 -29.21
C GLU A 295 23.92 2.04 -29.96
N LYS A 296 25.01 2.07 -30.74
CA LYS A 296 25.52 0.86 -31.41
C LYS A 296 26.01 -0.19 -30.42
N GLU A 297 26.71 0.24 -29.36
CA GLU A 297 27.20 -0.66 -28.32
C GLU A 297 26.04 -1.21 -27.46
N MET A 298 24.96 -0.45 -27.27
CA MET A 298 23.73 -0.91 -26.62
C MET A 298 23.06 -2.02 -27.44
N ILE A 299 22.88 -1.81 -28.76
CA ILE A 299 22.30 -2.81 -29.66
C ILE A 299 23.14 -4.09 -29.67
N TRP A 300 24.47 -3.95 -29.72
CA TRP A 300 25.39 -5.09 -29.67
C TRP A 300 25.29 -5.86 -28.35
N THR A 301 25.23 -5.14 -27.22
CA THR A 301 25.12 -5.76 -25.89
C THR A 301 23.77 -6.42 -25.70
N ALA A 302 22.67 -5.79 -26.13
CA ALA A 302 21.33 -6.38 -26.12
C ALA A 302 21.25 -7.66 -26.97
N GLY A 303 21.90 -7.68 -28.14
CA GLY A 303 22.02 -8.89 -28.97
C GLY A 303 22.78 -10.03 -28.28
N ARG A 304 23.85 -9.71 -27.54
CA ARG A 304 24.61 -10.68 -26.72
C ARG A 304 23.78 -11.22 -25.58
N VAL A 305 23.01 -10.38 -24.88
CA VAL A 305 22.06 -10.82 -23.83
C VAL A 305 21.03 -11.79 -24.43
N LYS A 306 20.42 -11.44 -25.58
CA LYS A 306 19.44 -12.31 -26.26
C LYS A 306 20.04 -13.66 -26.67
N GLN A 307 21.28 -13.67 -27.18
CA GLN A 307 21.97 -14.91 -27.58
C GLN A 307 22.20 -15.87 -26.40
N THR A 308 22.23 -15.38 -25.15
CA THR A 308 22.43 -16.23 -23.97
C THR A 308 21.16 -16.93 -23.48
N GLY A 309 20.00 -16.69 -24.10
CA GLY A 309 18.71 -17.27 -23.69
C GLY A 309 18.23 -16.80 -22.32
N LEU A 310 18.88 -15.79 -21.72
CA LEU A 310 18.60 -15.30 -20.38
C LEU A 310 17.19 -14.67 -20.26
N LEU A 311 16.62 -14.24 -21.38
CA LEU A 311 15.32 -13.57 -21.46
C LEU A 311 14.17 -14.48 -21.95
N ASP A 312 14.48 -15.70 -22.41
CA ASP A 312 13.47 -16.62 -22.97
C ASP A 312 12.54 -17.22 -21.89
N GLY A 313 12.83 -16.99 -20.61
CA GLY A 313 12.04 -17.47 -19.46
C GLY A 313 11.28 -16.39 -18.69
N ALA A 314 11.34 -15.11 -19.09
CA ALA A 314 10.64 -14.04 -18.38
C ALA A 314 9.17 -13.98 -18.83
N PRO A 315 8.18 -14.25 -17.95
CA PRO A 315 6.78 -14.38 -18.36
C PRO A 315 6.09 -13.05 -18.73
N ASN A 316 6.81 -11.91 -18.73
CA ASN A 316 6.28 -10.60 -19.10
C ASN A 316 7.35 -9.71 -19.80
N SER A 317 8.17 -10.27 -20.70
CA SER A 317 8.75 -9.38 -21.71
C SER A 317 7.61 -9.05 -22.67
N PRO A 318 7.22 -7.76 -22.87
CA PRO A 318 6.33 -7.44 -23.97
C PRO A 318 7.03 -7.95 -25.21
N ASP A 319 6.43 -8.96 -25.83
CA ASP A 319 6.90 -9.45 -27.11
C ASP A 319 6.78 -8.26 -28.05
N PHE A 320 7.91 -7.63 -28.38
CA PHE A 320 7.96 -6.47 -29.28
C PHE A 320 7.39 -6.83 -30.67
N ALA A 321 7.07 -8.10 -30.92
CA ALA A 321 6.33 -8.56 -32.08
C ALA A 321 4.82 -8.23 -32.05
N GLU A 322 4.18 -8.07 -30.88
CA GLU A 322 2.71 -7.95 -30.82
C GLU A 322 2.20 -6.52 -31.11
N VAL A 323 3.07 -5.51 -31.05
CA VAL A 323 2.74 -4.13 -31.48
C VAL A 323 2.66 -4.02 -33.01
N LEU A 324 3.24 -4.97 -33.75
CA LEU A 324 3.28 -4.94 -35.22
C LEU A 324 1.96 -5.41 -35.87
N ALA A 325 1.13 -6.17 -35.15
CA ALA A 325 -0.05 -6.81 -35.74
C ALA A 325 -1.29 -5.91 -35.84
N LYS A 326 -1.27 -4.69 -35.27
CA LYS A 326 -2.47 -3.86 -35.18
C LYS A 326 -2.60 -2.72 -36.19
N ASP A 327 -1.60 -2.47 -37.04
CA ASP A 327 -1.60 -1.30 -37.94
C ASP A 327 -1.48 -1.62 -39.44
N THR A 328 -1.56 -2.89 -39.84
CA THR A 328 -1.54 -3.25 -41.27
C THR A 328 -2.86 -3.91 -41.70
N ASP A 329 -3.96 -3.17 -41.59
CA ASP A 329 -5.18 -3.48 -42.34
C ASP A 329 -5.44 -2.37 -43.37
N ARG A 330 -4.70 -2.47 -44.48
CA ARG A 330 -5.03 -1.95 -45.83
C ARG A 330 -3.87 -2.23 -46.76
N THR A 331 -3.93 -3.33 -47.50
CA THR A 331 -4.07 -3.40 -48.98
C THR A 331 -3.81 -4.84 -49.43
N GLU A 332 -4.61 -5.28 -50.39
CA GLU A 332 -4.90 -6.65 -50.79
C GLU A 332 -3.75 -7.48 -51.40
N SER A 333 -3.92 -8.80 -51.23
CA SER A 333 -3.67 -9.90 -52.19
C SER A 333 -2.24 -10.44 -52.39
N GLY A 334 -2.05 -11.68 -51.90
CA GLY A 334 -1.50 -12.76 -52.74
C GLY A 334 -0.30 -13.53 -52.17
N SER A 335 -0.56 -14.79 -51.82
CA SER A 335 0.37 -15.95 -51.80
C SER A 335 0.93 -16.42 -50.44
N ALA A 336 0.45 -17.61 -50.07
CA ALA A 336 1.04 -18.73 -49.33
C ALA A 336 2.29 -18.52 -48.44
N GLN A 337 2.09 -18.88 -47.17
CA GLN A 337 3.08 -19.17 -46.12
C GLN A 337 4.15 -20.21 -46.54
N PRO A 338 5.34 -20.24 -45.90
CA PRO A 338 5.42 -20.96 -44.62
C PRO A 338 6.27 -20.29 -43.53
N GLU A 339 5.95 -20.71 -42.30
CA GLU A 339 6.82 -20.79 -41.11
C GLU A 339 7.21 -19.53 -40.33
N ASN A 340 7.06 -19.65 -39.00
CA ASN A 340 7.36 -18.68 -37.95
C ASN A 340 8.85 -18.30 -37.94
N GLU A 341 9.24 -17.34 -38.77
CA GLU A 341 10.51 -16.65 -38.59
C GLU A 341 10.28 -15.38 -37.78
N ILE A 342 10.87 -15.36 -36.57
CA ILE A 342 11.07 -14.16 -35.77
C ILE A 342 11.71 -13.12 -36.72
N PRO A 343 11.09 -11.94 -36.93
CA PRO A 343 11.64 -10.97 -37.87
C PRO A 343 13.09 -10.64 -37.48
N PRO A 344 14.02 -10.61 -38.45
CA PRO A 344 15.43 -10.36 -38.16
C PRO A 344 15.57 -9.01 -37.46
N TRP A 345 16.39 -9.00 -36.40
CA TRP A 345 16.65 -7.80 -35.61
C TRP A 345 17.01 -6.62 -36.52
N PRO A 346 16.46 -5.41 -36.29
CA PRO A 346 16.68 -4.28 -37.18
C PRO A 346 18.18 -3.99 -37.31
N LEU A 347 18.68 -4.11 -38.54
CA LEU A 347 20.08 -3.84 -38.90
C LEU A 347 20.37 -2.35 -39.06
N GLN A 348 19.35 -1.49 -38.98
CA GLN A 348 19.45 -0.05 -39.19
C GLN A 348 19.18 0.72 -37.88
N ILE A 349 20.08 1.64 -37.54
CA ILE A 349 20.03 2.44 -36.31
C ILE A 349 18.84 3.41 -36.31
N ALA A 350 18.32 3.77 -37.49
CA ALA A 350 17.14 4.61 -37.59
C ALA A 350 15.86 3.92 -37.08
N THR A 351 15.73 2.60 -37.26
CA THR A 351 14.55 1.85 -36.81
C THR A 351 14.60 1.53 -35.31
N SER A 352 15.79 1.45 -34.69
CA SER A 352 15.89 1.34 -33.22
C SER A 352 15.44 2.60 -32.48
N ARG A 353 15.65 3.79 -33.03
CA ARG A 353 15.20 5.06 -32.42
C ARG A 353 13.69 5.26 -32.40
N LEU A 354 13.00 4.70 -33.39
CA LEU A 354 11.53 4.76 -33.47
C LEU A 354 10.88 3.85 -32.42
N ASN A 355 11.54 2.72 -32.11
CA ASN A 355 11.04 1.73 -31.16
C ASN A 355 11.34 2.07 -29.68
N THR A 356 12.23 3.02 -29.38
CA THR A 356 12.58 3.44 -28.00
C THR A 356 11.91 4.74 -27.56
N LEU A 357 11.19 5.43 -28.46
CA LEU A 357 10.48 6.70 -28.21
C LEU A 357 8.95 6.54 -28.10
N GLN A 358 8.42 5.33 -28.22
CA GLN A 358 7.07 4.94 -27.79
C GLN A 358 7.17 4.15 -26.49
#